data_AF-A0A8T5V3D9-F1
#
_entry.id   AF-A0A8T5V3D9-F1
#
_cell.length_a   1.000
_cell.length_b   1.000
_cell.length_c   1.000
_cell.angle_alpha   90.00
_cell.angle_beta   90.00
_cell.angle_gamma   90.00
#
_symmetry.space_group_name_H-M   'P 1'
#
loop_
_entity.id
_entity.type
_entity.pdbx_description
1 polymer ?
#
loop_
_entity_poly.entity_id
_entity_poly.type
_entity_poly.pdbx_seq_one_letter_code
_entity_poly.pdbx_strand_id
1 'polypeptide(L)'
;MNGKKVISRSPLQERAERESKPTKTNNQQGEIDEVIIKKVFKKINNKPRLAFWDHESAVVLHYLKETQPNFSMSAETARLMRKAIKEEHPDIWRAVTNKLREKKVGTK
;
A
#
# COMPACT_ATOMS: atom_id res chain seq x y z
N MET A 1 13.38 8.30 -33.91
CA MET A 1 12.02 7.94 -33.47
C MET A 1 12.18 6.91 -32.34
N ASN A 2 12.23 7.33 -31.07
CA ASN A 2 12.62 6.43 -29.97
C ASN A 2 11.41 5.93 -29.18
N GLY A 3 11.09 4.64 -29.38
CA GLY A 3 10.04 3.90 -28.68
C GLY A 3 10.39 3.68 -27.22
N LYS A 4 9.45 4.05 -26.35
CA LYS A 4 9.55 3.93 -24.89
C LYS A 4 9.50 2.45 -24.48
N LYS A 5 10.56 1.94 -23.83
CA LYS A 5 10.67 0.55 -23.37
C LYS A 5 9.84 0.37 -22.09
N VAL A 6 8.78 -0.43 -22.19
CA VAL A 6 7.79 -0.67 -21.14
C VAL A 6 8.36 -1.67 -20.13
N ILE A 7 8.51 -1.22 -18.88
CA ILE A 7 8.90 -2.06 -17.74
C ILE A 7 7.71 -2.97 -17.44
N SER A 8 7.83 -4.29 -17.61
CA SER A 8 6.77 -5.23 -17.24
C SER A 8 6.68 -5.31 -15.70
N ARG A 9 5.81 -4.49 -15.14
CA ARG A 9 5.42 -4.52 -13.73
C ARG A 9 4.74 -5.86 -13.44
N SER A 10 4.88 -6.40 -12.22
CA SER A 10 4.00 -7.51 -11.83
C SER A 10 2.54 -7.06 -11.93
N PRO A 11 1.57 -7.94 -12.23
CA PRO A 11 0.16 -7.56 -12.35
C PRO A 11 -0.37 -6.82 -11.10
N LEU A 12 0.18 -7.13 -9.93
CA LEU A 12 -0.11 -6.45 -8.66
C LEU A 12 0.48 -5.03 -8.60
N GLN A 13 1.69 -4.83 -9.11
CA GLN A 13 2.33 -3.50 -9.20
C GLN A 13 1.66 -2.62 -10.25
N GLU A 14 1.29 -3.18 -11.41
CA GLU A 14 0.62 -2.41 -12.45
C GLU A 14 -0.77 -1.94 -12.00
N ARG A 15 -1.49 -2.79 -11.26
CA ARG A 15 -2.77 -2.43 -10.65
C ARG A 15 -2.61 -1.34 -9.58
N ALA A 16 -1.63 -1.48 -8.69
CA ALA A 16 -1.34 -0.47 -7.68
C ALA A 16 -0.93 0.88 -8.29
N GLU A 17 -0.18 0.88 -9.40
CA GLU A 17 0.27 2.11 -10.07
C GLU A 17 -0.82 2.81 -10.89
N ARG A 18 -1.79 2.06 -11.45
CA ARG A 18 -2.97 2.65 -12.12
C ARG A 18 -3.89 3.35 -11.12
N GLU A 19 -3.94 2.86 -9.88
CA GLU A 19 -4.72 3.42 -8.79
C GLU A 19 -4.00 4.58 -8.05
N SER A 20 -2.69 4.78 -8.26
CA SER A 20 -1.87 5.73 -7.48
C SER A 20 -1.65 7.11 -8.12
N LYS A 21 -2.55 7.62 -8.97
CA LYS A 21 -2.41 9.01 -9.47
C LYS A 21 -2.50 9.99 -8.28
N PRO A 22 -1.53 10.92 -8.13
CA PRO A 22 -1.47 11.79 -6.96
C PRO A 22 -2.53 12.90 -7.08
N THR A 23 -3.55 12.85 -6.24
CA THR A 23 -4.37 14.02 -5.93
C THR A 23 -4.03 14.48 -4.53
N LYS A 24 -3.73 15.77 -4.41
CA LYS A 24 -3.27 16.50 -3.23
C LYS A 24 -3.84 15.94 -1.92
N THR A 25 -2.94 15.51 -1.04
CA THR A 25 -3.23 15.19 0.36
C THR A 25 -3.74 16.45 1.04
N ASN A 26 -5.05 16.60 1.12
CA ASN A 26 -5.65 17.59 1.99
C ASN A 26 -5.52 17.01 3.41
N ASN A 27 -4.57 17.52 4.19
CA ASN A 27 -4.48 17.28 5.63
C ASN A 27 -5.71 17.91 6.28
N GLN A 28 -6.85 17.22 6.16
CA GLN A 28 -7.99 17.47 7.01
C GLN A 28 -7.80 16.54 8.20
N GLN A 29 -7.35 17.08 9.33
CA GLN A 29 -7.74 16.56 10.64
C GLN A 29 -9.25 16.76 10.75
N GLY A 30 -9.99 15.98 9.97
CA GLY A 30 -11.43 15.93 9.95
C GLY A 30 -11.88 15.11 11.15
N GLU A 31 -12.93 15.60 11.77
CA GLU A 31 -13.72 14.88 12.78
C GLU A 31 -13.87 13.40 12.37
N ILE A 32 -13.46 12.50 13.26
CA ILE A 32 -13.53 11.06 13.00
C ILE A 32 -15.00 10.66 13.00
N ASP A 33 -15.49 10.13 11.88
CA ASP A 33 -16.88 9.71 11.78
C ASP A 33 -17.08 8.34 12.45
N GLU A 34 -17.62 8.35 13.66
CA GLU A 34 -17.95 7.14 14.42
C GLU A 34 -18.96 6.22 13.72
N VAL A 35 -19.85 6.77 12.89
CA VAL A 35 -20.85 5.98 12.15
C VAL A 35 -20.14 5.14 11.10
N ILE A 36 -19.16 5.72 10.40
CA ILE A 36 -18.31 4.99 9.44
C ILE A 36 -17.49 3.93 10.17
N ILE A 37 -16.90 4.24 11.34
CA ILE A 37 -16.18 3.25 12.14
C ILE A 37 -17.07 2.05 12.49
N LYS A 38 -18.26 2.29 13.05
CA LYS A 38 -19.21 1.21 13.42
C LYS A 38 -19.63 0.37 12.21
N LYS A 39 -19.86 1.01 11.06
CA LYS A 39 -20.18 0.33 9.79
C LYS A 39 -19.04 -0.57 9.34
N VAL A 40 -17.81 -0.04 9.33
CA VAL A 40 -16.60 -0.77 8.91
C VAL A 40 -16.31 -1.93 9.87
N PHE A 41 -16.42 -1.72 11.17
CA PHE A 41 -16.21 -2.74 12.19
C PHE A 41 -17.13 -3.94 11.98
N LYS A 42 -18.45 -3.71 11.80
CA LYS A 42 -19.41 -4.77 11.48
C LYS A 42 -19.06 -5.52 10.18
N LYS A 43 -18.59 -4.80 9.16
CA LYS A 43 -18.22 -5.35 7.85
C LYS A 43 -16.97 -6.24 7.92
N ILE A 44 -16.04 -5.97 8.83
CA ILE A 44 -14.79 -6.73 9.00
C ILE A 44 -14.99 -7.89 9.96
N ASN A 45 -15.79 -7.73 11.01
CA ASN A 45 -16.06 -8.79 11.98
C ASN A 45 -16.70 -10.03 11.32
N ASN A 46 -17.44 -9.84 10.23
CA ASN A 46 -18.06 -10.92 9.46
C ASN A 46 -17.13 -11.54 8.40
N LYS A 47 -15.87 -11.07 8.28
CA LYS A 47 -14.89 -11.60 7.31
C LYS A 47 -13.83 -12.42 8.02
N PRO A 48 -13.29 -13.46 7.36
CA PRO A 48 -12.14 -14.18 7.89
C PRO A 48 -10.97 -13.21 8.09
N ARG A 49 -10.31 -13.28 9.25
CA ARG A 49 -9.11 -12.46 9.50
C ARG A 49 -8.07 -12.80 8.44
N LEU A 50 -7.59 -11.79 7.72
CA LEU A 50 -6.46 -11.99 6.84
C LEU A 50 -5.19 -12.05 7.69
N ALA A 51 -4.35 -13.07 7.51
CA ALA A 51 -3.14 -13.28 8.30
C ALA A 51 -2.12 -12.12 8.25
N PHE A 52 -2.31 -11.17 7.33
CA PHE A 52 -1.38 -10.08 7.04
C PHE A 52 -1.61 -8.80 7.85
N TRP A 53 -2.74 -8.67 8.55
CA TRP A 53 -3.04 -7.50 9.38
C TRP A 53 -3.88 -7.88 10.59
N ASP A 54 -3.61 -7.21 11.71
CA ASP A 54 -4.47 -7.25 12.89
C ASP A 54 -5.83 -6.56 12.60
N HIS A 55 -6.77 -6.71 13.52
CA HIS A 55 -8.14 -6.24 13.31
C HIS A 55 -8.22 -4.71 13.24
N GLU A 56 -7.39 -4.01 14.01
CA GLU A 56 -7.40 -2.55 14.12
C GLU A 56 -6.87 -1.94 12.82
N SER A 57 -5.74 -2.43 12.33
CA SER A 57 -5.18 -2.06 11.03
C SER A 57 -6.19 -2.26 9.88
N ALA A 58 -6.95 -3.36 9.90
CA ALA A 58 -7.99 -3.61 8.91
C ALA A 58 -9.11 -2.56 8.95
N VAL A 59 -9.58 -2.21 10.16
CA VAL A 59 -10.63 -1.19 10.37
C VAL A 59 -10.15 0.16 9.87
N VAL A 60 -8.93 0.57 10.20
CA VAL A 60 -8.35 1.84 9.75
C VAL A 60 -8.27 1.90 8.22
N LEU A 61 -7.72 0.87 7.57
CA LEU A 61 -7.59 0.84 6.11
C LEU A 61 -8.96 0.87 5.41
N HIS A 62 -9.95 0.18 5.96
CA HIS A 62 -11.31 0.23 5.43
C HIS A 62 -12.00 1.57 5.66
N TYR A 63 -11.75 2.23 6.80
CA TYR A 63 -12.22 3.60 7.04
C TYR A 63 -11.62 4.57 6.02
N LEU A 64 -10.30 4.52 5.81
CA LEU A 64 -9.62 5.33 4.81
C LEU A 64 -10.18 5.09 3.40
N LYS A 65 -10.50 3.83 3.09
CA LYS A 65 -11.15 3.49 1.81
C LYS A 65 -12.53 4.10 1.64
N GLU A 66 -13.35 4.13 2.69
CA GLU A 66 -14.72 4.68 2.60
C GLU A 66 -14.72 6.22 2.61
N THR A 67 -13.70 6.85 3.21
CA THR A 67 -13.60 8.32 3.34
C THR A 67 -12.81 8.98 2.21
N GLN A 68 -11.94 8.25 1.51
CA GLN A 68 -11.09 8.82 0.45
C GLN A 68 -11.40 8.18 -0.91
N PRO A 69 -11.83 8.97 -1.92
CA PRO A 69 -12.32 8.44 -3.20
C PRO A 69 -11.26 7.74 -4.06
N ASN A 70 -9.97 8.01 -3.85
CA ASN A 70 -8.86 7.43 -4.63
C ASN A 70 -7.96 6.52 -3.77
N PHE A 71 -8.48 5.96 -2.69
CA PHE A 71 -7.68 5.15 -1.78
C PHE A 71 -7.49 3.72 -2.28
N SER A 72 -6.22 3.33 -2.49
CA SER A 72 -5.84 1.96 -2.79
C SER A 72 -5.30 1.28 -1.54
N MET A 73 -6.09 0.36 -0.97
CA MET A 73 -5.68 -0.43 0.21
C MET A 73 -4.35 -1.15 -0.02
N SER A 74 -4.15 -1.75 -1.20
CA SER A 74 -2.91 -2.47 -1.51
C SER A 74 -1.71 -1.54 -1.63
N ALA A 75 -1.87 -0.36 -2.24
CA ALA A 75 -0.76 0.59 -2.36
C ALA A 75 -0.36 1.16 -1.00
N GLU A 76 -1.36 1.51 -0.18
CA GLU A 76 -1.12 2.06 1.16
C GLU A 76 -0.51 1.01 2.09
N THR A 77 -1.02 -0.23 2.07
CA THR A 77 -0.44 -1.33 2.85
C THR A 77 1.00 -1.59 2.44
N ALA A 78 1.29 -1.65 1.13
CA ALA A 78 2.66 -1.83 0.66
C ALA A 78 3.59 -0.68 1.07
N ARG A 79 3.08 0.55 1.09
CA ARG A 79 3.81 1.74 1.55
C ARG A 79 4.15 1.65 3.04
N LEU A 80 3.16 1.35 3.88
CA LEU A 80 3.31 1.21 5.33
C LEU A 80 4.24 0.06 5.68
N MET A 81 4.04 -1.12 5.07
CA MET A 81 4.88 -2.30 5.31
C MET A 81 6.34 -2.04 4.91
N ARG A 82 6.56 -1.44 3.73
CA ARG A 82 7.90 -1.06 3.29
C ARG A 82 8.57 -0.09 4.26
N LYS A 83 7.82 0.90 4.75
CA LYS A 83 8.33 1.87 5.71
C LYS A 83 8.77 1.16 6.99
N ALA A 84 7.89 0.36 7.59
CA ALA A 84 8.15 -0.36 8.83
C ALA A 84 9.35 -1.31 8.71
N ILE A 85 9.39 -2.19 7.69
CA ILE A 85 10.53 -3.13 7.51
C ILE A 85 11.85 -2.38 7.32
N LYS A 86 11.85 -1.26 6.58
CA LYS A 86 13.06 -0.48 6.34
C LYS A 86 13.57 0.18 7.61
N GLU A 87 12.67 0.63 8.49
CA GLU A 87 13.00 1.25 9.77
C GLU A 87 13.50 0.21 10.78
N GLU A 88 12.83 -0.95 10.87
CA GLU A 88 13.18 -2.05 11.81
C GLU A 88 14.45 -2.82 11.40
N HIS A 89 14.66 -3.03 10.10
CA HIS A 89 15.74 -3.88 9.58
C HIS A 89 16.52 -3.22 8.42
N PRO A 90 17.20 -2.09 8.67
CA PRO A 90 17.86 -1.31 7.62
C PRO A 90 18.99 -2.07 6.92
N ASP A 91 19.74 -2.90 7.65
CA ASP A 91 20.88 -3.65 7.08
C ASP A 91 20.43 -4.74 6.11
N ILE A 92 19.40 -5.51 6.49
CA ILE A 92 18.78 -6.54 5.63
C ILE A 92 18.16 -5.85 4.42
N TRP A 93 17.44 -4.75 4.64
CA TRP A 93 16.83 -3.97 3.56
C TRP A 93 17.88 -3.52 2.53
N ARG A 94 19.02 -3.00 3.01
CA ARG A 94 20.15 -2.57 2.15
C ARG A 94 20.74 -3.75 1.37
N ALA A 95 21.03 -4.87 2.04
CA ALA A 95 21.59 -6.06 1.40
C ALA A 95 20.67 -6.61 0.29
N VAL A 96 19.37 -6.72 0.57
CA VAL A 96 18.37 -7.16 -0.41
C VAL A 96 18.26 -6.18 -1.58
N THR A 97 18.21 -4.87 -1.30
CA THR A 97 18.12 -3.84 -2.33
C THR A 97 19.34 -3.85 -3.26
N ASN A 98 20.53 -4.08 -2.70
CA ASN A 98 21.78 -4.19 -3.47
C ASN A 98 21.74 -5.41 -4.41
N LYS A 99 21.38 -6.60 -3.88
CA LYS A 99 21.24 -7.83 -4.70
C LYS A 99 20.20 -7.68 -5.82
N LEU A 100 19.08 -7.03 -5.54
CA LEU A 100 18.04 -6.78 -6.55
C LEU A 100 18.51 -5.83 -7.66
N ARG A 101 19.41 -4.89 -7.33
CA ARG A 101 20.01 -3.98 -8.30
C ARG A 101 21.02 -4.69 -9.19
N GLU A 102 21.87 -5.55 -8.62
CA GLU A 102 22.88 -6.33 -9.34
C GLU A 102 22.25 -7.27 -10.38
N LYS A 103 21.17 -7.98 -10.02
CA LYS A 103 20.43 -8.83 -10.97
C LYS A 103 19.89 -8.08 -12.18
N LYS A 104 19.54 -6.79 -12.02
CA LYS A 104 19.06 -5.96 -13.14
C LYS A 104 20.18 -5.52 -14.09
N VAL A 105 21.44 -5.52 -13.63
CA VAL A 105 22.60 -5.10 -14.44
C VAL A 105 23.21 -6.28 -15.21
N GLY A 106 23.14 -7.50 -14.66
CA GLY A 106 23.65 -8.72 -15.30
C GLY A 106 22.76 -9.33 -16.40
N THR A 107 21.66 -8.68 -16.79
CA THR A 107 20.78 -9.13 -17.88
C THR A 107 20.92 -8.19 -19.09
N LYS A 108 22.15 -8.07 -19.60
CA LYS A 108 22.46 -7.27 -20.78
C LYS A 108 23.18 -8.12 -21.80
#